data_AF-A0A834SLA1-F1
#
_entry.id   AF-A0A834SLA1-F1
#
_cell.length_a   1.000
_cell.length_b   1.000
_cell.length_c   1.000
_cell.angle_alpha   90.00
_cell.angle_beta   90.00
_cell.angle_gamma   90.00
#
_symmetry.space_group_name_H-M   'P 1'
#
loop_
_entity.id
_entity.type
_entity.pdbx_description
1 polymer ?
#
loop_
_entity_poly.entity_id
_entity_poly.type
_entity_poly.pdbx_seq_one_letter_code
_entity_poly.pdbx_strand_id
1 'polypeptide(L)' 'MRKRVVIVDEKFSFAEETKLTVHKTSLFFEGDGFIAYAPTGDLLFRFDSYGPDSQPKDQLLLLDASGTCLLTLLRKAC' A
#
# COMPACT_ATOMS: atom_id res chain seq x y z
N MET A 1 17.21 8.80 -23.30
CA MET A 1 15.84 8.58 -22.74
C MET A 1 15.92 7.51 -21.67
N ARG A 2 15.42 7.76 -20.44
CA ARG A 2 15.24 6.70 -19.43
C ARG A 2 14.07 5.82 -19.85
N LYS A 3 14.30 4.51 -19.99
CA LYS A 3 13.24 3.54 -20.31
C LYS A 3 12.31 3.43 -19.10
N ARG A 4 11.01 3.69 -19.28
CA ARG A 4 10.00 3.44 -18.25
C ARG A 4 9.85 1.92 -18.12
N VAL A 5 10.08 1.39 -16.93
CA VAL A 5 9.87 -0.02 -16.60
C VAL A 5 8.71 -0.07 -15.64
N VAL A 6 7.67 -0.83 -16.00
CA VAL A 6 6.52 -1.09 -15.15
C VAL A 6 6.92 -2.18 -14.16
N ILE A 7 6.69 -1.93 -12.87
CA ILE A 7 7.08 -2.86 -11.79
C ILE A 7 5.90 -3.72 -11.34
N VAL A 8 4.73 -3.10 -11.17
CA VAL A 8 3.51 -3.78 -10.68
C VAL A 8 2.49 -3.89 -11.80
N ASP A 9 1.96 -2.76 -12.25
CA ASP A 9 0.94 -2.69 -13.30
C ASP A 9 0.95 -1.27 -13.90
N GLU A 10 0.62 -1.16 -15.19
CA GLU A 10 0.49 0.12 -15.90
C GLU A 10 -0.63 0.99 -15.32
N LYS A 11 -1.68 0.38 -14.75
CA LYS A 11 -2.80 1.13 -14.15
C LYS A 11 -2.39 1.98 -12.95
N PHE A 12 -1.24 1.70 -12.33
CA PHE A 12 -0.65 2.49 -11.26
C PHE A 12 0.45 3.44 -11.75
N SER A 13 0.62 3.58 -13.06
CA SER A 13 1.53 4.52 -13.70
C SER A 13 0.78 5.78 -14.12
N PHE A 14 0.90 6.84 -13.32
CA PHE A 14 0.24 8.11 -13.62
C PHE A 14 1.00 8.89 -14.71
N ALA A 15 0.25 9.58 -15.57
CA ALA A 15 0.81 10.39 -16.65
C ALA A 15 1.61 11.59 -16.11
N GLU A 16 1.12 12.17 -15.02
CA GLU A 16 1.69 13.32 -14.34
C GLU A 16 2.05 12.99 -12.89
N GLU A 17 2.86 13.84 -12.28
CA GLU A 17 3.15 13.74 -10.85
C GLU A 17 1.84 13.82 -10.04
N THR A 18 1.54 12.76 -9.30
CA THR A 18 0.28 12.62 -8.57
C THR A 18 0.57 12.58 -7.08
N LYS A 19 0.02 13.54 -6.34
CA LYS A 19 0.14 13.60 -4.88
C LYS A 19 -0.95 12.73 -4.25
N LEU A 20 -0.54 11.73 -3.47
CA LEU A 20 -1.45 10.87 -2.74
C LEU A 20 -1.56 11.33 -1.29
N THR A 21 -2.75 11.20 -0.71
CA THR A 21 -3.01 11.51 0.69
C THR A 21 -2.98 10.23 1.50
N VAL A 22 -2.11 10.15 2.51
CA VAL A 22 -2.04 9.01 3.43
C VAL A 22 -2.87 9.32 4.67
N HIS A 23 -3.84 8.46 4.96
CA HIS A 23 -4.64 8.52 6.18
C HIS A 23 -4.31 7.31 7.05
N LYS A 24 -3.83 7.60 8.26
CA LYS A 24 -3.61 6.62 9.31
C LYS A 24 -4.64 6.83 10.41
N THR A 25 -5.45 5.82 10.68
CA THR A 25 -6.42 5.85 11.79
C THR A 25 -5.68 5.75 13.12
N SER A 26 -5.83 6.73 14.00
CA SER A 26 -5.00 6.91 15.19
C SER A 26 -5.38 6.05 16.41
N LEU A 27 -6.30 5.09 16.27
CA LEU A 27 -6.42 4.04 17.28
C LEU A 27 -5.36 3.00 16.98
N PHE A 28 -4.23 3.10 17.70
CA PHE A 28 -3.17 2.09 17.74
C PHE A 28 -3.74 0.74 18.20
N PHE A 29 -4.36 0.04 17.27
CA PHE A 29 -4.84 -1.32 17.47
C PHE A 29 -4.00 -2.25 16.62
N GLU A 30 -3.96 -3.48 17.06
CA GLU A 30 -3.36 -4.61 16.38
C GLU A 30 -3.97 -4.77 14.97
N GLY A 31 -3.18 -4.53 13.91
CA GLY A 31 -3.69 -4.32 12.53
C GLY A 31 -3.64 -2.86 12.05
N ASP A 32 -2.64 -2.08 12.48
CA ASP A 32 -2.42 -0.64 12.21
C ASP A 32 -2.04 -0.36 10.74
N GLY A 33 -2.98 -0.68 9.86
CA GLY A 33 -2.96 -0.35 8.45
C GLY A 33 -3.17 1.13 8.17
N PHE A 34 -3.00 1.52 6.92
CA PHE A 34 -3.29 2.87 6.47
C PHE A 34 -3.81 2.88 5.04
N ILE A 35 -4.46 3.97 4.65
CA ILE A 35 -5.07 4.10 3.33
C ILE A 35 -4.39 5.24 2.58
N ALA A 36 -4.11 5.03 1.30
CA ALA A 36 -3.68 6.09 0.39
C ALA A 36 -4.80 6.43 -0.59
N TYR A 37 -5.14 7.71 -0.65
CA TYR A 37 -6.19 8.26 -1.50
C TYR A 37 -5.62 9.04 -2.67
N ALA A 38 -6.33 8.99 -3.80
CA ALA A 38 -6.13 9.89 -4.92
C ALA A 38 -6.47 11.34 -4.55
N PRO A 39 -6.00 12.34 -5.33
CA PRO A 39 -6.45 13.73 -5.21
C PRO A 39 -7.98 13.90 -5.30
N THR A 40 -8.67 12.99 -6.00
CA THR A 40 -10.13 12.98 -6.14
C THR A 40 -10.86 12.54 -4.87
N GLY A 41 -10.14 11.97 -3.91
CA GLY A 41 -10.72 11.33 -2.71
C GLY A 41 -10.99 9.84 -2.89
N ASP A 42 -10.74 9.28 -4.07
CA ASP A 42 -10.88 7.84 -4.30
C ASP A 42 -9.83 7.05 -3.51
N LEU A 43 -10.25 5.94 -2.92
CA LEU A 43 -9.35 4.99 -2.30
C LEU A 43 -8.53 4.29 -3.38
N LEU A 44 -7.20 4.42 -3.35
CA LEU A 44 -6.34 3.74 -4.32
C LEU A 44 -5.68 2.50 -3.71
N PHE A 45 -5.16 2.65 -2.49
CA PHE A 45 -4.36 1.62 -1.86
C PHE A 45 -4.75 1.44 -0.39
N ARG A 46 -4.76 0.19 0.04
CA ARG A 46 -4.88 -0.17 1.46
C ARG A 46 -3.62 -0.89 1.87
N PHE A 47 -3.06 -0.48 2.99
CA PHE A 47 -1.95 -1.17 3.63
C PHE A 47 -2.49 -1.90 4.84
N ASP A 48 -2.12 -3.16 4.98
CA ASP A 48 -2.61 -4.01 6.07
C ASP A 48 -1.49 -4.88 6.63
N SER A 49 -1.60 -5.22 7.90
CA SER A 49 -0.77 -6.23 8.57
C SER A 49 -1.73 -7.28 9.11
N TYR A 50 -1.40 -8.57 9.03
CA TYR A 50 -2.32 -9.64 9.45
C TYR A 50 -2.57 -9.70 10.98
N GLY A 51 -2.29 -8.62 11.71
CA GLY A 51 -2.38 -8.55 13.16
C GLY A 51 -1.16 -9.20 13.82
N PRO A 52 -1.03 -9.09 15.15
CA PRO A 52 0.19 -9.42 15.89
C PRO A 52 0.32 -10.90 16.22
N ASP A 53 -0.78 -11.64 16.12
CA ASP A 53 -0.77 -13.11 16.17
C ASP A 53 -0.49 -13.74 14.81
N SER A 54 -0.47 -12.94 13.73
CA SER A 54 -0.04 -13.45 12.43
C SER A 54 1.48 -13.56 12.37
N GLN A 55 1.93 -14.69 11.84
CA GLN A 55 3.31 -14.89 11.45
C GLN A 55 3.41 -14.84 9.93
N PRO A 56 4.38 -14.11 9.38
CA PRO A 56 5.44 -13.37 10.05
C PRO A 56 5.06 -11.91 10.39
N LYS A 57 5.45 -11.45 11.58
CA LYS A 57 5.17 -10.11 12.13
C LYS A 57 5.74 -8.94 11.30
N ASP A 58 6.63 -9.24 10.38
CA ASP A 58 7.36 -8.27 9.55
C ASP A 58 6.79 -8.11 8.13
N GLN A 59 5.55 -8.56 7.90
CA GLN A 59 4.84 -8.43 6.63
C GLN A 59 3.86 -7.26 6.63
N LEU A 60 3.91 -6.49 5.55
CA LEU A 60 2.93 -5.45 5.21
C LEU A 60 2.37 -5.73 3.82
N LEU A 61 1.07 -5.86 3.72
CA LEU A 61 0.38 -6.07 2.46
C LEU A 61 0.00 -4.72 1.87
N LEU A 62 0.31 -4.54 0.58
CA LEU A 62 -0.26 -3.49 -0.25
C LEU A 62 -1.40 -4.09 -1.07
N LEU A 63 -2.60 -3.60 -0.86
CA LEU A 63 -3.82 -4.01 -1.55
C LEU A 63 -4.36 -2.87 -2.42
N ASP A 64 -5.09 -3.22 -3.47
CA ASP A 64 -5.91 -2.26 -4.21
C ASP A 64 -7.25 -1.97 -3.49
N ALA A 65 -8.06 -1.12 -4.11
CA ALA A 65 -9.38 -0.73 -3.59
C ALA A 65 -10.36 -1.89 -3.41
N SER A 66 -10.21 -2.96 -4.20
CA SER A 66 -11.04 -4.18 -4.08
C SER A 66 -10.59 -5.11 -2.95
N GLY A 67 -9.42 -4.84 -2.35
CA GLY A 67 -8.78 -5.71 -1.37
C GLY A 67 -7.87 -6.77 -2.01
N THR A 68 -7.59 -6.69 -3.31
CA THR A 68 -6.67 -7.61 -3.98
C THR A 68 -5.24 -7.26 -3.60
N CYS A 69 -4.45 -8.27 -3.17
CA CYS A 69 -3.05 -8.07 -2.83
C CYS A 69 -2.19 -7.81 -4.06
N LEU A 70 -1.54 -6.64 -4.09
CA LEU A 70 -0.64 -6.21 -5.15
C LEU A 70 0.81 -6.57 -4.83
N LEU A 71 1.23 -6.32 -3.59
CA LEU A 71 2.59 -6.59 -3.11
C LEU A 71 2.56 -7.01 -1.64
N THR A 72 3.53 -7.85 -1.26
CA THR A 72 3.88 -8.11 0.14
C THR A 72 5.25 -7.52 0.39
N LEU A 73 5.32 -6.55 1.30
CA LEU A 73 6.58 -5.99 1.78
C LEU A 73 7.03 -6.81 2.98
N LEU A 74 8.22 -7.39 2.89
CA LEU A 74 8.87 -8.08 4.00
C LEU A 74 10.03 -7.21 4.49
N ARG A 75 10.08 -6.96 5.79
CA ARG A 75 11.26 -6.30 6.37
C ARG A 75 12.47 -7.19 6.15
N LYS A 76 13.48 -6.65 5.48
CA LYS A 76 14.76 -7.34 5.31
C LYS A 76 15.41 -7.52 6.68
N ALA A 77 15.67 -8.76 7.09
CA ALA A 77 16.44 -9.05 8.29
C ALA A 77 17.87 -8.53 8.12
N CYS A 78 18.39 -7.87 9.15
CA CYS A 78 19.77 -7.41 9.22
C CYS A 78 20.73 -8.57 9.47
#